data_AF-A0A5B7BHY9-F1
#
_entry.id   AF-A0A5B7BHY9-F1
#
_cell.length_a   1.000
_cell.length_b   1.000
_cell.length_c   1.000
_cell.angle_alpha   90.00
_cell.angle_beta   90.00
_cell.angle_gamma   90.00
#
_symmetry.space_group_name_H-M   'P 1'
#
loop_
_entity.id
_entity.type
_entity.pdbx_description
1 polymer ?
#
loop_
_entity_poly.entity_id
_entity_poly.type
_entity_poly.pdbx_seq_one_letter_code
_entity_poly.pdbx_strand_id
1 'polypeptide(L)'
;FPILLDDQSLVTEFQIFIEAIDNSHELTLAGHQQYPGVYALLFFKSRRARSIGFRLAGNMGKLRRATDLEALQPLLKKCIGFLETEVLPTFETSRPRVQLERITVWLGIKALLGFLEPPAFEEGILERYPVFLSVVLNHISDDSVEFSYAVNCLRLLFEMLGCKLWLRASLSPSVMRNTLLGQCFHTRNEKSHKEIFDLFQPFLQSLEALQDGEHEKQ
;
A
#
# COMPACT_ATOMS: atom_id res chain seq x y z
N PHE A 1 -12.60 8.58 9.32
CA PHE A 1 -12.23 9.98 9.64
C PHE A 1 -10.72 10.17 9.53
N PRO A 2 -10.20 10.43 8.33
CA PRO A 2 -8.77 10.72 8.09
C PRO A 2 -8.21 11.89 8.90
N ILE A 3 -9.06 12.82 9.33
CA ILE A 3 -8.71 13.96 10.19
C ILE A 3 -8.03 13.56 11.50
N LEU A 4 -8.27 12.31 11.96
CA LEU A 4 -7.60 11.77 13.13
C LEU A 4 -6.08 11.69 12.93
N LEU A 5 -5.59 11.49 11.70
CA LEU A 5 -4.17 11.43 11.36
C LEU A 5 -3.55 12.80 11.07
N ASP A 6 -4.27 13.89 11.31
CA ASP A 6 -3.73 15.25 11.13
C ASP A 6 -3.22 15.86 12.44
N ASP A 7 -3.75 15.40 13.59
CA ASP A 7 -3.39 15.91 14.93
C ASP A 7 -2.57 14.87 15.71
N GLN A 8 -1.29 15.17 15.97
CA GLN A 8 -0.38 14.23 16.64
C GLN A 8 -0.81 13.92 18.08
N SER A 9 -1.40 14.88 18.80
CA SER A 9 -1.85 14.66 20.17
C SER A 9 -3.02 13.67 20.19
N LEU A 10 -3.99 13.85 19.29
CA LEU A 10 -5.15 12.98 19.19
C LEU A 10 -4.77 11.55 18.74
N VAL A 11 -3.86 11.42 17.77
CA VAL A 11 -3.33 10.10 17.37
C VAL A 11 -2.69 9.39 18.55
N THR A 12 -1.89 10.12 19.34
CA THR A 12 -1.13 9.55 20.45
C THR A 12 -2.07 9.03 21.53
N GLU A 13 -3.02 9.86 21.97
CA GLU A 13 -4.02 9.45 22.97
C GLU A 13 -4.90 8.30 22.48
N PHE A 14 -5.36 8.37 21.23
CA PHE A 14 -6.16 7.28 20.65
C PHE A 14 -5.38 5.97 20.53
N GLN A 15 -4.09 6.03 20.19
CA GLN A 15 -3.20 4.87 20.17
C GLN A 15 -3.06 4.26 21.56
N ILE A 16 -2.80 5.07 22.59
CA ILE A 16 -2.71 4.61 23.99
C ILE A 16 -4.01 3.93 24.40
N PHE A 17 -5.14 4.57 24.11
CA PHE A 17 -6.46 4.05 24.43
C PHE A 17 -6.73 2.69 23.77
N ILE A 18 -6.58 2.59 22.44
CA ILE A 18 -6.92 1.35 21.72
C ILE A 18 -6.01 0.19 22.13
N GLU A 19 -4.73 0.46 22.40
CA GLU A 19 -3.79 -0.56 22.87
C GLU A 19 -4.10 -0.99 24.30
N ALA A 20 -4.47 -0.06 25.19
CA ALA A 20 -4.87 -0.38 26.56
C ALA A 20 -6.14 -1.24 26.59
N ILE A 21 -7.16 -0.88 25.80
CA ILE A 21 -8.38 -1.69 25.69
C ILE A 21 -8.03 -3.07 25.15
N ASP A 22 -7.27 -3.18 24.05
CA ASP A 22 -6.92 -4.47 23.46
C ASP A 22 -6.06 -5.38 24.37
N ASN A 23 -5.31 -4.78 25.31
CA ASN A 23 -4.60 -5.53 26.36
C ASN A 23 -5.57 -6.16 27.37
N SER A 24 -6.61 -5.43 27.75
CA SER A 24 -7.55 -5.84 28.80
C SER A 24 -8.70 -6.70 28.26
N HIS A 25 -9.14 -6.41 27.04
CA HIS A 25 -10.27 -7.03 26.37
C HIS A 25 -9.97 -7.16 24.87
N GLU A 26 -10.22 -8.31 24.26
CA GLU A 26 -10.04 -8.44 22.82
C GLU A 26 -10.97 -7.47 22.09
N LEU A 27 -10.39 -6.49 21.40
CA LEU A 27 -11.15 -5.46 20.71
C LEU A 27 -11.80 -6.06 19.45
N THR A 28 -13.12 -5.97 19.38
CA THR A 28 -13.94 -6.46 18.26
C THR A 28 -14.91 -5.39 17.78
N LEU A 29 -15.43 -5.56 16.56
CA LEU A 29 -16.42 -4.64 15.99
C LEU A 29 -17.83 -5.11 16.38
N ALA A 30 -18.68 -4.17 16.79
CA ALA A 30 -20.09 -4.44 16.96
C ALA A 30 -20.72 -4.79 15.60
N GLY A 31 -21.56 -5.82 15.55
CA GLY A 31 -22.07 -6.39 14.30
C GLY A 31 -22.85 -5.39 13.42
N HIS A 32 -22.98 -5.76 12.14
CA HIS A 32 -23.78 -5.12 11.07
C HIS A 32 -23.42 -3.69 10.64
N GLN A 33 -22.55 -2.97 11.37
CA GLN A 33 -22.10 -1.62 10.97
C GLN A 33 -20.75 -1.66 10.24
N GLN A 34 -20.58 -0.74 9.28
CA GLN A 34 -19.30 -0.52 8.62
C GLN A 34 -18.49 0.55 9.36
N TYR A 35 -17.24 0.23 9.66
CA TYR A 35 -16.33 1.13 10.37
C TYR A 35 -15.08 1.39 9.51
N PRO A 36 -15.17 2.15 8.40
CA PRO A 36 -14.03 2.38 7.51
C PRO A 36 -12.84 3.04 8.20
N GLY A 37 -13.04 3.67 9.36
CA GLY A 37 -11.97 4.18 10.21
C GLY A 37 -10.95 3.13 10.67
N VAL A 38 -11.32 1.83 10.72
CA VAL A 38 -10.38 0.78 11.15
C VAL A 38 -9.17 0.65 10.23
N TYR A 39 -9.34 0.90 8.94
CA TYR A 39 -8.24 0.84 7.97
C TYR A 39 -7.22 1.97 8.17
N ALA A 40 -7.60 3.09 8.82
CA ALA A 40 -6.66 4.15 9.17
C ALA A 40 -5.62 3.68 10.22
N LEU A 41 -5.96 2.69 11.05
CA LEU A 41 -5.04 2.09 12.03
C LEU A 41 -3.84 1.41 11.38
N LEU A 42 -3.97 0.98 10.12
CA LEU A 42 -2.88 0.38 9.36
C LEU A 42 -1.71 1.36 9.13
N PHE A 43 -1.96 2.65 9.27
CA PHE A 43 -0.99 3.74 9.06
C PHE A 43 -0.43 4.30 10.37
N PHE A 44 -0.71 3.68 11.52
CA PHE A 44 -0.18 4.13 12.81
C PHE A 44 1.30 3.75 12.95
N LYS A 45 2.08 4.57 13.67
CA LYS A 45 3.52 4.30 13.93
C LYS A 45 3.72 3.06 14.80
N SER A 46 2.83 2.81 15.76
CA SER A 46 2.90 1.62 16.59
C SER A 46 2.57 0.35 15.81
N ARG A 47 3.49 -0.63 15.87
CA ARG A 47 3.25 -1.99 15.34
C ARG A 47 2.02 -2.62 15.98
N ARG A 48 1.77 -2.35 17.26
CA ARG A 48 0.65 -2.93 18.00
C ARG A 48 -0.67 -2.36 17.49
N ALA A 49 -0.80 -1.05 17.36
CA ALA A 49 -1.96 -0.41 16.77
C ALA A 49 -2.24 -0.91 15.33
N ARG A 50 -1.20 -1.08 14.51
CA ARG A 50 -1.35 -1.68 13.17
C ARG A 50 -1.86 -3.11 13.23
N SER A 51 -1.39 -3.92 14.17
CA SER A 51 -1.85 -5.31 14.36
C SER A 51 -3.33 -5.37 14.75
N ILE A 52 -3.77 -4.45 15.63
CA ILE A 52 -5.19 -4.29 15.99
C ILE A 52 -5.98 -3.91 14.74
N GLY A 53 -5.54 -2.89 14.00
CA GLY A 53 -6.14 -2.46 12.75
C GLY A 53 -6.29 -3.58 11.73
N PHE A 54 -5.25 -4.40 11.55
CA PHE A 54 -5.27 -5.54 10.64
C PHE A 54 -6.31 -6.59 11.05
N ARG A 55 -6.40 -6.93 12.34
CA ARG A 55 -7.42 -7.88 12.84
C ARG A 55 -8.85 -7.34 12.64
N LEU A 56 -9.08 -6.07 12.97
CA LEU A 56 -10.40 -5.43 12.78
C LEU A 56 -10.79 -5.34 11.31
N ALA A 57 -9.86 -4.96 10.43
CA ALA A 57 -10.05 -4.96 8.99
C ALA A 57 -10.36 -6.36 8.46
N GLY A 58 -9.70 -7.40 8.98
CA GLY A 58 -10.00 -8.80 8.69
C GLY A 58 -11.45 -9.18 8.99
N ASN A 59 -12.01 -8.70 10.11
CA ASN A 59 -13.41 -8.94 10.48
C ASN A 59 -14.41 -8.19 9.56
N MET A 60 -14.00 -7.08 8.94
CA MET A 60 -14.81 -6.38 7.94
C MET A 60 -14.78 -7.05 6.56
N GLY A 61 -13.79 -7.91 6.31
CA GLY A 61 -13.58 -8.54 5.01
C GLY A 61 -12.94 -7.62 3.98
N LYS A 62 -12.94 -8.07 2.73
CA LYS A 62 -12.33 -7.36 1.61
C LYS A 62 -13.21 -6.22 1.09
N LEU A 63 -12.55 -5.12 0.69
CA LEU A 63 -13.14 -3.96 0.02
C LEU A 63 -13.30 -4.29 -1.46
N ARG A 64 -14.54 -4.33 -1.94
CA ARG A 64 -14.86 -4.91 -3.27
C ARG A 64 -14.99 -3.85 -4.35
N ARG A 65 -15.40 -2.64 -3.99
CA ARG A 65 -15.70 -1.54 -4.92
C ARG A 65 -14.97 -0.27 -4.50
N ALA A 66 -14.78 0.64 -5.46
CA ALA A 66 -14.20 1.97 -5.19
C ALA A 66 -14.96 2.75 -4.11
N THR A 67 -16.29 2.61 -4.07
CA THR A 67 -17.15 3.27 -3.06
C THR A 67 -16.81 2.85 -1.63
N ASP A 68 -16.30 1.62 -1.44
CA ASP A 68 -15.92 1.12 -0.12
C ASP A 68 -14.65 1.83 0.41
N LEU A 69 -13.86 2.44 -0.49
CA LEU A 69 -12.68 3.25 -0.18
C LEU A 69 -12.99 4.75 0.03
N GLU A 70 -14.22 5.22 -0.22
CA GLU A 70 -14.50 6.67 -0.30
C GLU A 70 -14.11 7.41 1.00
N ALA A 71 -14.38 6.81 2.16
CA ALA A 71 -14.04 7.36 3.47
C ALA A 71 -12.52 7.42 3.74
N LEU A 72 -11.71 6.67 3.00
CA LEU A 72 -10.24 6.65 3.09
C LEU A 72 -9.56 7.53 2.03
N GLN A 73 -10.29 8.04 1.04
CA GLN A 73 -9.71 8.83 -0.04
C GLN A 73 -8.86 10.02 0.43
N PRO A 74 -9.26 10.81 1.44
CA PRO A 74 -8.40 11.88 1.95
C PRO A 74 -7.07 11.38 2.54
N LEU A 75 -7.07 10.21 3.20
CA LEU A 75 -5.86 9.58 3.72
C LEU A 75 -4.98 9.08 2.57
N LEU A 76 -5.56 8.38 1.60
CA LEU A 76 -4.85 7.87 0.43
C LEU A 76 -4.17 9.00 -0.35
N LYS A 77 -4.89 10.10 -0.60
CA LYS A 77 -4.33 11.29 -1.25
C LYS A 77 -3.10 11.82 -0.51
N LYS A 78 -3.18 11.93 0.82
CA LYS A 78 -2.08 12.40 1.67
C LYS A 78 -0.89 11.42 1.62
N CYS A 79 -1.15 10.13 1.75
CA CYS A 79 -0.12 9.09 1.73
C CYS A 79 0.59 8.98 0.38
N ILE A 80 -0.16 8.92 -0.73
CA ILE A 80 0.40 8.80 -2.07
C ILE A 80 1.19 10.06 -2.43
N GLY A 81 0.62 11.25 -2.18
CA GLY A 81 1.35 12.50 -2.41
C GLY A 81 2.62 12.61 -1.57
N PHE A 82 2.62 12.10 -0.33
CA PHE A 82 3.81 12.06 0.52
C PHE A 82 4.88 11.10 -0.01
N LEU A 83 4.48 9.95 -0.56
CA LEU A 83 5.42 9.01 -1.18
C LEU A 83 5.98 9.54 -2.51
N GLU A 84 5.19 10.30 -3.26
CA GLU A 84 5.60 10.96 -4.50
C GLU A 84 6.66 12.05 -4.26
N THR A 85 6.48 12.88 -3.23
CA THR A 85 7.47 13.91 -2.89
C THR A 85 8.67 13.30 -2.17
N GLU A 86 9.85 13.29 -2.80
CA GLU A 86 11.11 12.87 -2.16
C GLU A 86 11.51 13.77 -0.98
N VAL A 87 10.97 14.99 -0.91
CA VAL A 87 11.27 16.00 0.10
C VAL A 87 10.10 16.13 1.09
N LEU A 88 10.37 15.94 2.38
CA LEU A 88 9.41 16.26 3.46
C LEU A 88 9.00 17.75 3.33
N PRO A 89 7.72 18.08 3.18
CA PRO A 89 7.30 19.46 3.32
C PRO A 89 7.42 19.87 4.79
N THR A 90 8.35 20.78 5.07
CA THR A 90 8.50 21.45 6.37
C THR A 90 7.29 22.37 6.58
N PHE A 91 6.21 21.86 7.18
CA PHE A 91 5.06 22.70 7.52
C PHE A 91 5.29 23.37 8.88
N GLU A 92 5.78 24.61 8.89
CA GLU A 92 5.70 25.50 10.04
C GLU A 92 4.23 25.87 10.29
N THR A 93 3.56 25.15 11.18
CA THR A 93 2.25 25.56 11.72
C THR A 93 2.18 25.26 13.22
N SER A 94 1.40 26.06 13.94
CA SER A 94 1.36 26.17 15.41
C SER A 94 0.84 24.93 16.17
N ARG A 95 0.41 23.86 15.48
CA ARG A 95 0.06 22.56 16.09
C ARG A 95 1.00 21.49 15.55
N PRO A 96 1.50 20.55 16.38
CA PRO A 96 2.31 19.43 15.91
C PRO A 96 1.45 18.54 15.01
N ARG A 97 1.54 18.75 13.69
CA ARG A 97 0.95 17.84 12.70
C ARG A 97 1.63 16.49 12.82
N VAL A 98 0.89 15.41 12.58
CA VAL A 98 1.49 14.06 12.55
C VAL A 98 2.63 14.04 11.54
N GLN A 99 3.85 13.81 12.03
CA GLN A 99 4.99 13.54 11.15
C GLN A 99 4.80 12.15 10.57
N LEU A 100 4.33 12.10 9.32
CA LEU A 100 4.29 10.87 8.54
C LEU A 100 5.72 10.36 8.34
N GLU A 101 5.94 9.10 8.68
CA GLU A 101 7.19 8.40 8.37
C GLU A 101 6.96 7.55 7.13
N ARG A 102 7.86 7.65 6.13
CA ARG A 102 7.70 6.94 4.85
C ARG A 102 7.51 5.45 5.03
N ILE A 103 8.31 4.82 5.89
CA ILE A 103 8.19 3.40 6.24
C ILE A 103 6.78 3.06 6.77
N THR A 104 6.24 3.91 7.65
CA THR A 104 4.90 3.71 8.23
C THR A 104 3.82 3.84 7.15
N VAL A 105 3.97 4.77 6.21
CA VAL A 105 3.06 4.92 5.06
C VAL A 105 3.11 3.69 4.15
N TRP A 106 4.29 3.21 3.80
CA TRP A 106 4.48 2.01 3.00
C TRP A 106 3.87 0.76 3.65
N LEU A 107 4.05 0.58 4.96
CA LEU A 107 3.44 -0.50 5.71
C LEU A 107 1.90 -0.44 5.66
N GLY A 108 1.33 0.76 5.82
CA GLY A 108 -0.10 0.98 5.73
C GLY A 108 -0.66 0.72 4.34
N ILE A 109 0.00 1.23 3.29
CA ILE A 109 -0.38 0.97 1.89
C ILE A 109 -0.33 -0.53 1.59
N LYS A 110 0.79 -1.21 1.89
CA LYS A 110 0.94 -2.65 1.68
C LYS A 110 -0.18 -3.44 2.36
N ALA A 111 -0.47 -3.12 3.63
CA ALA A 111 -1.52 -3.79 4.39
C ALA A 111 -2.91 -3.55 3.78
N LEU A 112 -3.21 -2.31 3.40
CA LEU A 112 -4.49 -1.94 2.80
C LEU A 112 -4.71 -2.64 1.45
N LEU A 113 -3.69 -2.70 0.59
CA LEU A 113 -3.75 -3.40 -0.70
C LEU A 113 -4.16 -4.88 -0.52
N GLY A 114 -3.70 -5.53 0.56
CA GLY A 114 -4.09 -6.90 0.88
C GLY A 114 -5.58 -7.10 1.20
N PHE A 115 -6.34 -6.02 1.46
CA PHE A 115 -7.78 -6.06 1.66
C PHE A 115 -8.59 -5.66 0.43
N LEU A 116 -7.95 -5.27 -0.69
CA LEU A 116 -8.67 -4.84 -1.90
C LEU A 116 -8.96 -6.03 -2.81
N GLU A 117 -10.15 -6.02 -3.42
CA GLU A 117 -10.40 -6.76 -4.65
C GLU A 117 -10.01 -5.91 -5.88
N PRO A 118 -9.80 -6.53 -7.06
CA PRO A 118 -9.35 -5.82 -8.26
C PRO A 118 -10.15 -4.55 -8.62
N PRO A 119 -11.51 -4.53 -8.57
CA PRO A 119 -12.26 -3.32 -8.91
C PRO A 119 -12.03 -2.16 -7.93
N ALA A 120 -11.96 -2.45 -6.62
CA ALA A 120 -11.65 -1.44 -5.61
C ALA A 120 -10.26 -0.83 -5.81
N PHE A 121 -9.30 -1.67 -6.23
CA PHE A 121 -7.95 -1.22 -6.50
C PHE A 121 -7.84 -0.39 -7.79
N GLU A 122 -8.40 -0.89 -8.89
CA GLU A 122 -8.33 -0.25 -10.21
C GLU A 122 -9.00 1.14 -10.19
N GLU A 123 -10.27 1.19 -9.82
CA GLU A 123 -11.07 2.43 -9.82
C GLU A 123 -10.77 3.32 -8.60
N GLY A 124 -10.56 2.70 -7.43
CA GLY A 124 -10.44 3.42 -6.16
C GLY A 124 -9.04 3.96 -5.87
N ILE A 125 -7.99 3.41 -6.50
CA ILE A 125 -6.60 3.86 -6.33
C ILE A 125 -5.98 4.27 -7.66
N LEU A 126 -5.92 3.39 -8.67
CA LEU A 126 -5.14 3.71 -9.88
C LEU A 126 -5.78 4.79 -10.74
N GLU A 127 -7.08 4.76 -10.96
CA GLU A 127 -7.77 5.81 -11.73
C GLU A 127 -7.77 7.15 -11.00
N ARG A 128 -7.91 7.12 -9.66
CA ARG A 128 -7.95 8.33 -8.82
C ARG A 128 -6.57 8.93 -8.54
N TYR A 129 -5.54 8.09 -8.50
CA TYR A 129 -4.14 8.48 -8.29
C TYR A 129 -3.21 7.78 -9.31
N PRO A 130 -3.22 8.18 -10.60
CA PRO A 130 -2.41 7.54 -11.64
C PRO A 130 -0.91 7.49 -11.31
N VAL A 131 -0.43 8.45 -10.53
CA VAL A 131 0.97 8.54 -10.09
C VAL A 131 1.40 7.40 -9.15
N PHE A 132 0.45 6.68 -8.54
CA PHE A 132 0.77 5.62 -7.58
C PHE A 132 1.65 4.52 -8.20
N LEU A 133 1.39 4.14 -9.45
CA LEU A 133 2.20 3.13 -10.14
C LEU A 133 3.64 3.63 -10.35
N SER A 134 3.83 4.87 -10.81
CA SER A 134 5.17 5.46 -10.94
C SER A 134 5.89 5.56 -9.61
N VAL A 135 5.19 5.90 -8.52
CA VAL A 135 5.77 5.92 -7.17
C VAL A 135 6.31 4.54 -6.82
N VAL A 136 5.53 3.48 -6.99
CA VAL A 136 6.00 2.10 -6.72
C VAL A 136 7.20 1.74 -7.58
N LEU A 137 7.19 2.06 -8.88
CA LEU A 137 8.26 1.69 -9.80
C LEU A 137 9.58 2.45 -9.54
N ASN A 138 9.50 3.71 -9.15
CA ASN A 138 10.68 4.50 -8.77
C ASN A 138 11.38 3.90 -7.55
N HIS A 139 10.63 3.52 -6.52
CA HIS A 139 11.19 2.96 -5.27
C HIS A 139 11.74 1.54 -5.41
N ILE A 140 11.43 0.82 -6.50
CA ILE A 140 12.07 -0.46 -6.85
C ILE A 140 13.41 -0.24 -7.56
N SER A 141 13.57 0.92 -8.19
CA SER A 141 14.82 1.27 -8.86
C SER A 141 15.90 1.76 -7.88
N ASP A 142 15.49 2.23 -6.70
CA ASP A 142 16.38 2.73 -5.66
C ASP A 142 16.88 1.64 -4.69
N ASP A 143 18.15 1.70 -4.29
CA ASP A 143 18.73 0.90 -3.20
C ASP A 143 18.36 1.51 -1.83
N SER A 144 17.06 1.57 -1.53
CA SER A 144 16.53 2.16 -0.30
C SER A 144 15.94 1.10 0.64
N VAL A 145 15.81 1.46 1.92
CA VAL A 145 15.07 0.63 2.91
C VAL A 145 13.59 0.44 2.53
N GLU A 146 13.09 1.22 1.56
CA GLU A 146 11.72 1.18 1.08
C GLU A 146 11.53 0.15 -0.05
N PHE A 147 12.62 -0.30 -0.67
CA PHE A 147 12.65 -1.26 -1.77
C PHE A 147 11.75 -2.48 -1.53
N SER A 148 11.92 -3.12 -0.37
CA SER A 148 11.14 -4.30 0.03
C SER A 148 9.63 -4.03 0.01
N TYR A 149 9.19 -2.86 0.48
CA TYR A 149 7.78 -2.51 0.47
C TYR A 149 7.26 -2.24 -0.94
N ALA A 150 8.07 -1.57 -1.77
CA ALA A 150 7.72 -1.29 -3.15
C ALA A 150 7.60 -2.58 -3.98
N VAL A 151 8.54 -3.53 -3.85
CA VAL A 151 8.49 -4.85 -4.49
C VAL A 151 7.23 -5.62 -4.07
N ASN A 152 6.94 -5.65 -2.77
CA ASN A 152 5.72 -6.30 -2.27
C ASN A 152 4.45 -5.62 -2.82
N CYS A 153 4.42 -4.29 -2.91
CA CYS A 153 3.31 -3.58 -3.53
C CYS A 153 3.16 -3.99 -5.00
N LEU A 154 4.25 -3.94 -5.78
CA LEU A 154 4.25 -4.34 -7.19
C LEU A 154 3.76 -5.78 -7.38
N ARG A 155 4.11 -6.69 -6.47
CA ARG A 155 3.60 -8.07 -6.51
C ARG A 155 2.08 -8.09 -6.42
N LEU A 156 1.50 -7.38 -5.44
CA LEU A 156 0.05 -7.25 -5.29
C LEU A 156 -0.60 -6.60 -6.52
N LEU A 157 0.09 -5.64 -7.18
CA LEU A 157 -0.40 -5.02 -8.42
C LEU A 157 -0.55 -6.05 -9.54
N PHE A 158 0.46 -6.91 -9.74
CA PHE A 158 0.38 -7.98 -10.74
C PHE A 158 -0.65 -9.04 -10.36
N GLU A 159 -0.75 -9.42 -9.08
CA GLU A 159 -1.77 -10.38 -8.63
C GLU A 159 -3.20 -9.87 -8.89
N MET A 160 -3.45 -8.56 -8.72
CA MET A 160 -4.79 -7.99 -8.91
C MET A 160 -5.11 -7.67 -10.38
N LEU A 161 -4.13 -7.18 -11.16
CA LEU A 161 -4.39 -6.65 -12.50
C LEU A 161 -3.81 -7.49 -13.64
N GLY A 162 -2.86 -8.38 -13.34
CA GLY A 162 -2.17 -9.19 -14.34
C GLY A 162 -1.59 -8.32 -15.46
N CYS A 163 -1.85 -8.71 -16.71
CA CYS A 163 -1.34 -8.03 -17.89
C CYS A 163 -1.88 -6.60 -18.07
N LYS A 164 -3.04 -6.25 -17.49
CA LYS A 164 -3.61 -4.89 -17.58
C LYS A 164 -2.71 -3.83 -16.96
N LEU A 165 -1.80 -4.23 -16.06
CA LEU A 165 -0.81 -3.31 -15.49
C LEU A 165 0.10 -2.71 -16.57
N TRP A 166 0.43 -3.49 -17.62
CA TRP A 166 1.27 -3.04 -18.72
C TRP A 166 0.66 -1.92 -19.55
N LEU A 167 -0.67 -1.85 -19.61
CA LEU A 167 -1.39 -0.77 -20.30
C LEU A 167 -1.24 0.59 -19.58
N ARG A 168 -0.86 0.56 -18.30
CA ARG A 168 -0.72 1.74 -17.43
C ARG A 168 0.72 2.05 -17.06
N ALA A 169 1.62 1.08 -17.23
CA ALA A 169 3.02 1.24 -16.90
C ALA A 169 3.73 2.11 -17.96
N SER A 170 4.55 3.04 -17.49
CA SER A 170 5.49 3.79 -18.34
C SER A 170 6.74 2.99 -18.69
N LEU A 171 6.98 1.88 -18.00
CA LEU A 171 8.16 1.03 -18.11
C LEU A 171 7.82 -0.27 -18.85
N SER A 172 8.70 -0.66 -19.79
CA SER A 172 8.54 -1.91 -20.52
C SER A 172 8.87 -3.13 -19.64
N PRO A 173 8.29 -4.31 -19.95
CA PRO A 173 8.63 -5.55 -19.25
C PRO A 173 10.13 -5.86 -19.16
N SER A 174 10.88 -5.59 -20.23
CA SER A 174 12.32 -5.88 -20.28
C SER A 174 13.11 -4.98 -19.32
N VAL A 175 12.75 -3.70 -19.24
CA VAL A 175 13.36 -2.76 -18.30
C VAL A 175 13.07 -3.20 -16.87
N MET A 176 11.81 -3.54 -16.56
CA MET A 176 11.43 -3.98 -15.22
C MET A 176 12.16 -5.24 -14.78
N ARG A 177 12.23 -6.26 -15.66
CA ARG A 177 13.00 -7.48 -15.42
C ARG A 177 14.47 -7.16 -15.14
N ASN A 178 15.09 -6.31 -15.95
CA ASN A 178 16.49 -5.95 -15.79
C ASN A 178 16.73 -5.18 -14.49
N THR A 179 15.81 -4.28 -14.09
CA THR A 179 15.88 -3.59 -12.79
C THR A 179 15.81 -4.59 -11.64
N LEU A 180 14.84 -5.50 -11.64
CA LEU A 180 14.69 -6.51 -10.58
C LEU A 180 15.90 -7.45 -10.49
N LEU A 181 16.39 -7.94 -11.63
CA LEU A 181 17.60 -8.77 -11.67
C LEU A 181 18.84 -7.98 -11.22
N GLY A 182 18.96 -6.73 -11.65
CA GLY A 182 20.00 -5.82 -11.20
C GLY A 182 20.02 -5.73 -9.67
N GLN A 183 18.85 -5.56 -9.05
CA GLN A 183 18.72 -5.47 -7.59
C GLN A 183 19.16 -6.76 -6.88
N CYS A 184 18.95 -7.94 -7.46
CA CYS A 184 19.49 -9.21 -6.94
C CYS A 184 21.03 -9.25 -6.90
N PHE A 185 21.73 -8.51 -7.77
CA PHE A 185 23.19 -8.47 -7.78
C PHE A 185 23.77 -7.43 -6.81
N HIS A 186 23.03 -6.36 -6.54
CA HIS A 186 23.47 -5.28 -5.64
C HIS A 186 23.10 -5.55 -4.18
N THR A 187 21.97 -6.20 -3.95
CA THR A 187 21.50 -6.53 -2.61
C THR A 187 22.20 -7.78 -2.07
N ARG A 188 22.68 -7.77 -0.82
CA ARG A 188 23.23 -8.97 -0.14
C ARG A 188 22.27 -9.54 0.91
N ASN A 189 20.98 -9.35 0.69
CA ASN A 189 19.92 -9.70 1.63
C ASN A 189 19.04 -10.81 1.04
N GLU A 190 19.14 -12.01 1.61
CA GLU A 190 18.35 -13.17 1.23
C GLU A 190 16.85 -12.88 1.23
N LYS A 191 16.37 -12.09 2.21
CA LYS A 191 14.96 -11.70 2.29
C LYS A 191 14.52 -10.89 1.07
N SER A 192 15.32 -9.90 0.65
CA SER A 192 15.02 -9.09 -0.53
C SER A 192 15.03 -9.95 -1.81
N HIS A 193 15.96 -10.91 -1.91
CA HIS A 193 15.98 -11.84 -3.05
C HIS A 193 14.71 -12.66 -3.11
N LYS A 194 14.28 -13.23 -1.98
CA LYS A 194 13.02 -13.98 -1.91
C LYS A 194 11.84 -13.11 -2.36
N GLU A 195 11.76 -11.86 -1.92
CA GLU A 195 10.67 -10.96 -2.32
C GLU A 195 10.67 -10.66 -3.82
N ILE A 196 11.84 -10.51 -4.44
CA ILE A 196 11.98 -10.38 -5.90
C ILE A 196 11.55 -11.68 -6.60
N PHE A 197 11.96 -12.84 -6.09
CA PHE A 197 11.57 -14.13 -6.66
C PHE A 197 10.07 -14.40 -6.56
N ASP A 198 9.45 -14.07 -5.42
CA ASP A 198 8.00 -14.16 -5.23
C ASP A 198 7.24 -13.23 -6.19
N LEU A 199 7.86 -12.13 -6.65
CA LEU A 199 7.31 -11.24 -7.68
C LEU A 199 7.43 -11.80 -9.10
N PHE A 200 8.45 -12.62 -9.41
CA PHE A 200 8.64 -13.12 -10.77
C PHE A 200 7.47 -13.99 -11.26
N GLN A 201 6.84 -14.77 -10.38
CA GLN A 201 5.70 -15.61 -10.79
C GLN A 201 4.53 -14.77 -11.36
N PRO A 202 3.92 -13.83 -10.62
CA PRO A 202 2.83 -13.03 -11.16
C PRO A 202 3.29 -12.10 -12.30
N PHE A 203 4.56 -11.67 -12.30
CA PHE A 203 5.15 -10.94 -13.42
C PHE A 203 5.17 -11.79 -14.71
N LEU A 204 5.68 -13.02 -14.68
CA LEU A 204 5.77 -13.89 -15.86
C LEU A 204 4.39 -14.26 -16.39
N GLN A 205 3.45 -14.59 -15.50
CA GLN A 205 2.05 -14.85 -15.87
C GLN A 205 1.42 -13.65 -16.60
N SER A 206 1.77 -12.43 -16.18
CA SER A 206 1.29 -11.22 -16.86
C SER A 206 1.85 -11.05 -18.27
N LEU A 207 3.06 -11.56 -18.56
CA LEU A 207 3.67 -11.51 -19.89
C LEU A 207 3.13 -12.57 -20.82
N GLU A 208 2.92 -13.78 -20.32
CA GLU A 208 2.28 -14.87 -21.06
C GLU A 208 0.88 -14.43 -21.52
N ALA A 209 0.08 -13.88 -20.60
CA ALA A 209 -1.25 -13.37 -20.94
C ALA A 209 -1.23 -12.17 -21.90
N LEU A 210 -0.19 -11.33 -21.84
CA LEU A 210 -0.03 -10.22 -22.78
C LEU A 210 0.25 -10.74 -24.20
N GLN A 211 1.11 -11.76 -24.30
CA GLN A 211 1.47 -12.40 -25.56
C GLN A 211 0.29 -13.17 -26.17
N ASP A 212 -0.44 -13.95 -25.37
CA ASP A 212 -1.63 -14.68 -25.83
C ASP A 212 -2.72 -13.73 -26.37
N GLY A 213 -2.94 -12.61 -25.69
CA GLY A 213 -3.89 -11.58 -26.14
C GLY A 213 -3.45 -10.81 -27.40
N GLU A 214 -2.16 -10.82 -27.75
CA GLU A 214 -1.67 -10.32 -29.03
C GLU A 214 -1.87 -11.36 -30.15
N HIS A 215 -1.69 -12.64 -29.86
CA HIS A 215 -1.90 -13.74 -30.81
C HIS A 215 -3.38 -13.93 -31.18
N GLU A 216 -4.31 -13.74 -30.25
CA GLU A 216 -5.76 -13.82 -30.53
C GLU A 216 -6.28 -12.68 -31.44
N LYS A 217 -5.49 -11.61 -31.65
CA LYS A 217 -5.86 -10.45 -32.48
C LYS A 217 -5.27 -10.50 -33.90
N GLN A 218 -4.43 -11.50 -34.21
CA GLN A 218 -3.81 -11.71 -35.52
C GLN A 218 -4.60 -12.73 -36.35
#